data_AF-A0A432ZY07-F1
#
_entry.id   AF-A0A432ZY07-F1
#
_cell.length_a   1.000
_cell.length_b   1.000
_cell.length_c   1.000
_cell.angle_alpha   90.00
_cell.angle_beta   90.00
_cell.angle_gamma   90.00
#
_symmetry.space_group_name_H-M   'P 1'
#
loop_
_entity.id
_entity.type
_entity.pdbx_description
1 polymer ?
#
loop_
_entity_poly.entity_id
_entity_poly.type
_entity_poly.pdbx_seq_one_letter_code
_entity_poly.pdbx_strand_id
1 'polypeptide(L)'
;MASIQLVIVPTPLPFRFDRNLQDVSRIHISGLTGHTFVDKVAANARHVEDRELVTIQGEVDRVYVDVQTPEIRVDDGVGGGYVVRKTGVRDTVVWNIGAEKARTMADMGDNDWPHYICVEVGSVGELVLLGRGETWTGGQTITAL
;
A
#
# COMPACT_ATOMS: atom_id res chain seq x y z
N MET A 1 -3.91 -30.50 15.42
CA MET A 1 -3.01 -29.57 16.14
C MET A 1 -3.64 -28.18 16.07
N ALA A 2 -3.60 -27.40 17.15
CA ALA A 2 -4.13 -26.03 17.12
C ALA A 2 -3.09 -25.10 16.47
N SER A 3 -3.49 -24.41 15.40
CA SER A 3 -2.69 -23.40 14.71
C SER A 3 -3.33 -22.03 14.92
N ILE A 4 -2.53 -21.00 15.20
CA ILE A 4 -3.01 -19.61 15.27
C ILE A 4 -3.03 -19.06 13.84
N GLN A 5 -4.11 -18.35 13.50
CA GLN A 5 -4.27 -17.66 12.23
C GLN A 5 -4.24 -16.16 12.48
N LEU A 6 -3.36 -15.45 11.77
CA LEU A 6 -3.20 -14.00 11.90
C LEU A 6 -3.37 -13.34 10.54
N VAL A 7 -4.08 -12.21 10.53
CA VAL A 7 -4.02 -11.20 9.47
C VAL A 7 -3.14 -10.09 10.00
N ILE A 8 -2.04 -9.81 9.30
CA ILE A 8 -1.10 -8.77 9.70
C ILE A 8 -1.37 -7.59 8.79
N VAL A 9 -2.26 -6.75 9.29
CA VAL A 9 -2.66 -5.52 8.62
C VAL A 9 -1.44 -4.61 8.47
N PRO A 10 -1.33 -3.93 7.34
CA PRO A 10 -0.33 -2.90 7.23
C PRO A 10 -0.62 -1.83 8.28
N THR A 11 0.41 -1.26 8.87
CA THR A 11 0.24 0.01 9.56
C THR A 11 -0.03 1.06 8.49
N PRO A 12 -1.17 1.77 8.50
CA PRO A 12 -1.35 2.93 7.65
C PRO A 12 -0.27 3.92 8.05
N LEU A 13 0.75 4.03 7.20
CA LEU A 13 1.71 5.10 7.27
C LEU A 13 1.26 6.08 6.21
N PRO A 14 0.42 7.08 6.55
CA PRO A 14 0.27 8.21 5.69
C PRO A 14 1.65 8.86 5.62
N PHE A 15 2.42 8.51 4.60
CA PHE A 15 3.51 9.37 4.16
C PHE A 15 2.83 10.60 3.58
N ARG A 16 2.47 11.53 4.47
CA ARG A 16 2.48 12.93 4.10
C ARG A 16 3.93 13.22 3.81
N PHE A 17 4.30 13.21 2.53
CA PHE A 17 5.46 13.95 2.07
C PHE A 17 5.36 15.30 2.75
N ASP A 18 6.36 15.62 3.57
CA ASP A 18 6.54 16.90 4.21
C ASP A 18 6.01 18.00 3.27
N ARG A 19 4.81 18.51 3.58
CA ARG A 19 4.10 19.69 3.01
C ARG A 19 4.09 19.88 1.48
N ASN A 20 4.62 18.97 0.68
CA ASN A 20 4.96 19.19 -0.72
C ASN A 20 4.25 18.24 -1.69
N LEU A 21 3.61 17.16 -1.21
CA LEU A 21 2.67 16.44 -2.08
C LEU A 21 1.41 17.30 -2.24
N GLN A 22 1.41 18.13 -3.27
CA GLN A 22 0.29 18.99 -3.63
C GLN A 22 -0.79 18.23 -4.42
N ASP A 23 -0.41 17.10 -5.03
CA ASP A 23 -1.26 16.38 -5.98
C ASP A 23 -0.82 14.91 -6.13
N VAL A 24 -1.65 13.99 -5.63
CA VAL A 24 -1.43 12.54 -5.67
C VAL A 24 -1.33 12.01 -7.10
N SER A 25 -1.83 12.73 -8.11
CA SER A 25 -1.73 12.32 -9.51
C SER A 25 -0.31 12.36 -10.08
N ARG A 26 0.62 13.02 -9.38
CA ARG A 26 2.04 13.07 -9.71
C ARG A 26 2.84 11.90 -9.15
N ILE A 27 2.23 11.13 -8.25
CA ILE A 27 2.89 9.98 -7.63
C ILE A 27 3.06 8.87 -8.65
N HIS A 28 4.26 8.32 -8.70
CA HIS A 28 4.57 7.11 -9.44
C HIS A 28 5.05 6.03 -8.49
N ILE A 29 4.39 4.87 -8.50
CA ILE A 29 4.77 3.71 -7.69
C ILE A 29 5.31 2.63 -8.62
N SER A 30 6.50 2.11 -8.34
CA SER A 30 7.12 1.01 -9.09
C SER A 30 7.44 -0.19 -8.21
N GLY A 31 7.64 -1.36 -8.84
CA GLY A 31 7.87 -2.64 -8.18
C GLY A 31 6.63 -3.53 -8.05
N LEU A 32 5.50 -3.11 -8.64
CA LEU A 32 4.21 -3.82 -8.60
C LEU A 32 3.84 -4.50 -9.92
N THR A 33 4.51 -4.16 -11.02
CA THR A 33 4.27 -4.75 -12.35
C THR A 33 4.34 -6.28 -12.31
N GLY A 34 3.43 -6.92 -13.04
CA GLY A 34 3.29 -8.37 -13.12
C GLY A 34 2.56 -9.01 -11.93
N HIS A 35 2.28 -8.27 -10.85
CA HIS A 35 1.59 -8.81 -9.69
C HIS A 35 0.08 -8.67 -9.82
N THR A 36 -0.63 -9.62 -9.21
CA THR A 36 -2.09 -9.55 -9.12
C THR A 36 -2.50 -8.61 -7.99
N PHE A 37 -3.51 -7.78 -8.20
CA PHE A 37 -4.17 -7.03 -7.14
C PHE A 37 -5.68 -7.28 -7.09
N VAL A 38 -6.22 -7.19 -5.87
CA VAL A 38 -7.65 -7.13 -5.59
C VAL A 38 -8.04 -5.67 -5.40
N ASP A 39 -8.95 -5.16 -6.22
CA ASP A 39 -9.44 -3.78 -6.14
C ASP A 39 -10.76 -3.73 -5.35
N LYS A 40 -10.70 -3.24 -4.11
CA LYS A 40 -11.88 -3.18 -3.24
C LYS A 40 -12.88 -2.11 -3.68
N VAL A 41 -12.44 -1.10 -4.42
CA VAL A 41 -13.32 -0.07 -5.01
C VAL A 41 -14.12 -0.68 -6.15
N ALA A 42 -13.49 -1.54 -6.95
CA ALA A 42 -14.13 -2.29 -8.03
C ALA A 42 -14.71 -3.64 -7.56
N ALA A 43 -15.39 -3.66 -6.40
CA ALA A 43 -16.08 -4.84 -5.86
C ALA A 43 -15.19 -6.12 -5.74
N ASN A 44 -13.94 -5.94 -5.31
CA ASN A 44 -12.92 -6.98 -5.20
C ASN A 44 -12.54 -7.65 -6.54
N ALA A 45 -12.68 -6.93 -7.66
CA ALA A 45 -12.19 -7.39 -8.94
C ALA A 45 -10.68 -7.68 -8.89
N ARG A 46 -10.25 -8.73 -9.60
CA ARG A 46 -8.84 -9.15 -9.66
C ARG A 46 -8.24 -8.73 -10.99
N HIS A 47 -7.09 -8.10 -10.93
CA HIS A 47 -6.36 -7.60 -12.09
C HIS A 47 -4.88 -7.96 -11.96
N VAL A 48 -4.19 -8.06 -13.10
CA VAL A 48 -2.72 -8.07 -13.13
C VAL A 48 -2.27 -6.65 -13.44
N GLU A 49 -1.33 -6.12 -12.65
CA GLU A 49 -0.74 -4.81 -12.92
C GLU A 49 0.20 -4.90 -14.11
N ASP A 50 -0.21 -4.37 -15.24
CA ASP A 50 0.56 -4.35 -16.49
C ASP A 50 1.38 -3.07 -16.66
N ARG A 51 1.14 -2.04 -15.84
CA ARG A 51 1.89 -0.78 -15.87
C ARG A 51 3.22 -0.94 -15.15
N GLU A 52 4.25 -0.31 -15.72
CA GLU A 52 5.55 -0.15 -15.06
C GLU A 52 5.46 0.79 -13.85
N LEU A 53 4.68 1.87 -14.01
CA LEU A 53 4.44 2.90 -13.00
C LEU A 53 2.94 2.98 -12.70
N VAL A 54 2.58 2.72 -11.45
CA VAL A 54 1.21 2.89 -10.96
C VAL A 54 0.99 4.36 -10.62
N THR A 55 -0.05 4.95 -11.22
CA THR A 55 -0.52 6.31 -10.97
C THR A 55 -1.88 6.31 -10.29
N ILE A 56 -2.19 7.38 -9.56
CA ILE A 56 -3.38 7.52 -8.72
C ILE A 56 -4.22 8.70 -9.23
N GLN A 57 -5.50 8.47 -9.55
CA GLN A 57 -6.38 9.53 -10.10
C GLN A 57 -7.62 9.79 -9.24
N GLY A 58 -7.69 9.20 -8.05
CA GLY A 58 -8.84 9.29 -7.16
C GLY A 58 -8.79 8.19 -6.12
N GLU A 59 -9.97 7.73 -5.71
CA GLU A 59 -10.08 6.63 -4.76
C GLU A 59 -9.43 5.35 -5.30
N VAL A 60 -8.55 4.76 -4.50
CA VAL A 60 -8.03 3.41 -4.72
C VAL A 60 -7.96 2.66 -3.39
N ASP A 61 -8.25 1.37 -3.43
CA ASP A 61 -8.00 0.43 -2.33
C ASP A 61 -7.61 -0.89 -2.96
N ARG A 62 -6.30 -1.04 -3.26
CA ARG A 62 -5.76 -2.17 -4.01
C ARG A 62 -4.84 -2.98 -3.12
N VAL A 63 -5.13 -4.28 -2.99
CA VAL A 63 -4.27 -5.24 -2.31
C VAL A 63 -3.52 -6.05 -3.36
N TYR A 64 -2.25 -5.71 -3.59
CA TYR A 64 -1.33 -6.51 -4.39
C TYR A 64 -0.91 -7.72 -3.57
N VAL A 65 -1.18 -8.91 -4.09
CA VAL A 65 -0.94 -10.18 -3.40
C VAL A 65 0.35 -10.83 -3.87
N ASP A 66 1.06 -11.46 -2.94
CA ASP A 66 2.27 -12.24 -3.21
C ASP A 66 3.32 -11.46 -4.03
N VAL A 67 3.57 -10.23 -3.62
CA VAL A 67 4.53 -9.32 -4.26
C VAL A 67 5.96 -9.79 -3.99
N GLN A 68 6.61 -10.39 -4.98
CA GLN A 68 7.95 -10.96 -4.85
C GLN A 68 9.06 -9.89 -4.88
N THR A 69 8.77 -8.69 -5.39
CA THR A 69 9.74 -7.60 -5.43
C THR A 69 10.12 -7.17 -4.01
N PRO A 70 11.41 -7.15 -3.63
CA PRO A 70 11.82 -6.84 -2.25
C PRO A 70 11.60 -5.36 -1.88
N GLU A 71 11.48 -4.48 -2.87
CA GLU A 71 11.37 -3.04 -2.70
C GLU A 71 10.21 -2.49 -3.52
N ILE A 72 9.48 -1.54 -2.93
CA ILE A 72 8.48 -0.71 -3.60
C ILE A 72 9.00 0.73 -3.56
N ARG A 73 9.09 1.39 -4.71
CA ARG A 73 9.53 2.78 -4.80
C ARG A 73 8.34 3.68 -5.04
N VAL A 74 8.30 4.80 -4.32
CA VAL A 74 7.30 5.85 -4.47
C VAL A 74 8.05 7.15 -4.81
N ASP A 75 7.79 7.68 -6.00
CA ASP A 75 8.35 8.94 -6.49
C ASP A 75 7.27 10.03 -6.44
N ASP A 76 7.62 11.22 -5.95
CA ASP A 76 6.68 12.35 -5.81
C ASP A 76 6.50 13.19 -7.09
N GLY A 77 7.23 12.87 -8.16
CA GLY A 77 7.18 13.57 -9.44
C GLY A 77 7.89 14.93 -9.44
N VAL A 78 8.52 15.33 -8.34
CA VAL A 78 9.26 16.60 -8.20
C VAL A 78 10.69 16.41 -7.70
N GLY A 79 11.20 15.17 -7.74
CA GLY A 79 12.58 14.82 -7.42
C GLY A 79 12.80 14.29 -6.02
N GLY A 80 11.73 14.05 -5.24
CA GLY A 80 11.75 13.35 -3.97
C GLY A 80 11.05 11.99 -4.05
N GLY A 81 10.92 11.33 -2.91
CA GLY A 81 10.35 10.00 -2.85
C GLY A 81 10.72 9.23 -1.60
N TYR A 82 10.29 7.98 -1.57
CA TYR A 82 10.81 7.01 -0.62
C TYR A 82 10.82 5.60 -1.21
N VAL A 83 11.59 4.71 -0.58
CA VAL A 83 11.61 3.28 -0.87
C VAL A 83 11.13 2.53 0.37
N VAL A 84 10.19 1.62 0.18
CA VAL A 84 9.74 0.66 1.18
C VAL A 84 10.41 -0.69 0.89
N ARG A 85 11.28 -1.13 1.80
CA ARG A 85 11.83 -2.49 1.79
C ARG A 85 11.05 -3.35 2.76
N LYS A 86 10.65 -4.54 2.34
CA LYS A 86 9.82 -5.44 3.16
C LYS A 86 10.56 -6.67 3.62
N THR A 87 10.27 -7.12 4.83
CA THR A 87 10.83 -8.33 5.44
C THR A 87 9.70 -9.17 6.03
N GLY A 88 9.64 -10.45 5.69
CA GLY A 88 8.68 -11.40 6.28
C GLY A 88 7.21 -11.20 5.90
N VAL A 89 6.89 -10.18 5.10
CA VAL A 89 5.55 -9.85 4.59
C VAL A 89 5.54 -9.93 3.06
N ARG A 90 4.38 -10.29 2.48
CA ARG A 90 4.27 -10.62 1.06
C ARG A 90 3.32 -9.73 0.26
N ASP A 91 2.44 -8.99 0.92
CA ASP A 91 1.43 -8.17 0.25
C ASP A 91 1.79 -6.69 0.30
N THR A 92 1.21 -5.92 -0.62
CA THR A 92 1.33 -4.46 -0.64
C THR A 92 -0.04 -3.85 -0.90
N VAL A 93 -0.44 -2.91 -0.04
CA VAL A 93 -1.68 -2.14 -0.19
C VAL A 93 -1.33 -0.77 -0.76
N VAL A 94 -2.05 -0.36 -1.79
CA VAL A 94 -2.01 1.01 -2.31
C VAL A 94 -3.39 1.62 -2.08
N TRP A 95 -3.44 2.66 -1.24
CA TRP A 95 -4.68 3.26 -0.78
C TRP A 95 -4.68 4.78 -0.83
N ASN A 96 -5.72 5.34 -1.42
CA ASN A 96 -6.10 6.74 -1.36
C ASN A 96 -7.61 6.82 -1.23
N ILE A 97 -8.11 7.67 -0.34
CA ILE A 97 -9.54 7.76 -0.07
C ILE A 97 -10.39 8.33 -1.21
N GLY A 98 -9.81 9.18 -2.06
CA GLY A 98 -10.55 9.99 -3.02
C GLY A 98 -11.44 11.07 -2.40
N ALA A 99 -11.85 12.02 -3.25
CA ALA A 99 -12.55 13.24 -2.84
C ALA A 99 -13.89 13.00 -2.14
N GLU A 100 -14.68 12.03 -2.62
CA GLU A 100 -16.03 11.81 -2.13
C GLU A 100 -16.03 11.22 -0.71
N LYS A 101 -15.22 10.18 -0.47
CA LYS A 101 -15.12 9.56 0.85
C LYS A 101 -14.40 10.43 1.87
N ALA A 102 -13.44 11.28 1.45
CA ALA A 102 -12.76 12.22 2.35
C ALA A 102 -13.75 13.09 3.13
N ARG A 103 -14.79 13.61 2.45
CA ARG A 103 -15.86 14.44 3.05
C ARG A 103 -16.71 13.73 4.09
N THR A 104 -16.65 12.40 4.14
CA THR A 104 -17.45 11.59 5.05
C THR A 104 -16.66 11.14 6.29
N MET A 105 -15.34 11.37 6.30
CA MET A 105 -14.46 10.87 7.34
C MET A 105 -14.04 12.00 8.29
N ALA A 106 -14.47 11.90 9.55
CA ALA A 106 -14.36 12.98 10.53
C ALA A 106 -12.91 13.34 10.91
N ASP A 107 -11.96 12.42 10.76
CA ASP A 107 -10.52 12.60 11.02
C ASP A 107 -9.72 12.97 9.76
N MET A 108 -10.39 13.28 8.64
CA MET A 108 -9.75 13.72 7.40
C MET A 108 -10.39 15.01 6.87
N GLY A 109 -9.58 15.97 6.41
CA GLY A 109 -10.10 17.15 5.74
C GLY A 109 -10.67 16.82 4.36
N ASP A 110 -11.74 17.50 3.95
CA ASP A 110 -12.40 17.31 2.64
C ASP A 110 -11.44 17.34 1.44
N ASN A 111 -10.36 18.13 1.56
CA ASN A 111 -9.34 18.32 0.52
C ASN A 111 -8.00 17.67 0.86
N ASP A 112 -7.93 16.79 1.86
CA ASP A 112 -6.67 16.14 2.23
C ASP A 112 -6.30 14.99 1.27
N TRP A 113 -7.27 14.43 0.54
CA TRP A 113 -7.07 13.27 -0.35
C TRP A 113 -5.95 13.44 -1.41
N PRO A 114 -5.69 14.61 -2.02
CA PRO A 114 -4.60 14.76 -2.99
C PRO A 114 -3.22 14.80 -2.31
N HIS A 115 -3.17 14.97 -0.99
CA HIS A 115 -1.94 15.28 -0.26
C HIS A 115 -1.29 14.08 0.41
N TYR A 116 -1.76 12.86 0.12
CA TYR A 116 -1.15 11.65 0.63
C TYR A 116 -1.40 10.45 -0.29
N ILE A 117 -0.56 9.44 -0.12
CA ILE A 117 -0.75 8.10 -0.64
C ILE A 117 -0.29 7.13 0.43
N CYS A 118 -1.08 6.09 0.69
CA CYS A 118 -0.65 5.00 1.55
C CYS A 118 -0.09 3.88 0.68
N VAL A 119 1.19 3.55 0.89
CA VAL A 119 1.84 2.35 0.34
C VAL A 119 2.28 1.52 1.54
N GLU A 120 1.55 0.43 1.76
CA GLU A 120 1.61 -0.28 3.04
C GLU A 120 1.97 -1.75 2.78
N VAL A 121 2.93 -2.30 3.51
CA VAL A 121 3.35 -3.71 3.33
C VAL A 121 2.84 -4.57 4.49
N GLY A 122 2.37 -5.78 4.18
CA GLY A 122 1.70 -6.63 5.16
C GLY A 122 1.47 -8.08 4.69
N SER A 123 0.72 -8.84 5.47
CA SER A 123 0.24 -10.18 5.09
C SER A 123 -1.26 -10.21 5.35
N VAL A 124 -2.02 -9.85 4.31
CA VAL A 124 -3.47 -9.62 4.34
C VAL A 124 -4.24 -10.38 3.27
N GLY A 125 -3.57 -10.80 2.19
CA GLY A 125 -4.19 -11.63 1.16
C GLY A 125 -4.47 -13.04 1.65
N GLU A 126 -3.62 -13.56 2.52
CA GLU A 126 -3.76 -14.88 3.15
C GLU A 126 -3.35 -14.87 4.62
N LEU A 127 -3.88 -15.84 5.37
CA LEU A 127 -3.57 -16.03 6.78
C LEU A 127 -2.15 -16.54 6.95
N VAL A 128 -1.41 -15.95 7.89
CA VAL A 128 -0.18 -16.56 8.40
C VAL A 128 -0.58 -17.66 9.38
N LEU A 129 -0.14 -18.89 9.10
CA LEU A 129 -0.35 -20.06 9.95
C LEU A 129 0.86 -20.27 10.84
N LEU A 130 0.66 -20.30 12.16
CA LEU A 130 1.70 -20.63 13.13
C LEU A 130 1.35 -21.88 13.92
N GLY A 131 2.28 -22.83 13.91
CA GLY A 131 2.30 -24.00 14.75
C GLY A 131 2.76 -23.69 16.18
N ARG A 132 2.71 -24.71 17.04
CA ARG A 132 3.11 -24.57 18.45
C ARG A 132 4.60 -24.26 18.55
N GLY A 133 4.92 -23.13 19.16
CA GLY A 133 6.30 -22.68 19.40
C GLY A 133 6.95 -21.99 18.20
N GLU A 134 6.22 -21.80 17.10
CA GLU A 134 6.69 -21.04 15.96
C GLU A 134 6.55 -19.53 16.19
N THR A 135 7.47 -18.78 15.61
CA THR A 135 7.50 -17.32 15.64
C THR A 135 7.44 -16.80 14.22
N TRP A 136 6.61 -15.80 14.00
CA TRP A 136 6.64 -15.01 12.79
C TRP A 136 7.16 -13.61 13.09
N THR A 137 8.00 -13.10 12.20
CA THR A 137 8.49 -11.73 12.24
C THR A 137 8.31 -11.12 10.86
N GLY A 138 7.71 -9.95 10.82
CA GLY A 138 7.67 -9.11 9.63
C GLY A 138 7.94 -7.66 9.98
N GLY A 139 8.30 -6.89 8.97
CA GLY A 139 8.62 -5.50 9.14
C GLY A 139 8.90 -4.81 7.82
N GLN A 140 9.20 -3.52 7.93
CA GLN A 140 9.56 -2.68 6.81
C GLN A 140 10.66 -1.71 7.20
N THR A 141 11.49 -1.35 6.22
CA THR A 141 12.43 -0.24 6.32
C THR A 141 12.05 0.78 5.26
N ILE A 142 11.89 2.02 5.68
CA ILE A 142 11.57 3.13 4.78
C ILE A 142 12.77 4.04 4.66
N THR A 143 13.15 4.36 3.43
CA THR A 143 14.27 5.25 3.13
C THR A 143 13.75 6.40 2.27
N ALA A 144 13.84 7.63 2.79
CA ALA A 144 13.59 8.83 1.99
C ALA A 144 14.68 8.99 0.92
N LEU A 145 14.30 9.56 -0.23
CA LEU A 145 15.15 9.74 -1.41
C LEU A 145 15.49 11.21 -1.63
#